data_AF-A0A524FNZ1-F1
#
_entry.id   AF-A0A524FNZ1-F1
#
_cell.length_a   1.000
_cell.length_b   1.000
_cell.length_c   1.000
_cell.angle_alpha   90.00
_cell.angle_beta   90.00
_cell.angle_gamma   90.00
#
_symmetry.space_group_name_H-M   'P 1'
#
loop_
_entity.id
_entity.type
_entity.pdbx_description
1 polymer ?
#
loop_
_entity_poly.entity_id
_entity_poly.type
_entity_poly.pdbx_seq_one_letter_code
_entity_poly.pdbx_strand_id
1 'polypeptide(L)'
;MIILGDIEILTYNSKKVNITEQNFKFHCVRCGECCRVGYRVYIQKEDIKNWIETDQAEIIDYLKIDLKSISLKEFNRHQEEESSAIKEIRKNCINKAYDEKFNELINFIQRNHFYRGKEYTLLRYYTFLPNMRHNPILTPKTFEIVLEGLNKGLDYIINLDSKGFCPFLKLNLCSIHHFKPLACKRFPYKKNGTLRDGEYFLSICKGIVI
;
A
#
# COMPACT_ATOMS: atom_id res chain seq x y z
N MET A 1 -40.37 27.84 6.91
CA MET A 1 -40.92 26.56 6.41
C MET A 1 -41.06 26.66 4.89
N ILE A 2 -39.98 26.35 4.18
CA ILE A 2 -39.96 25.78 2.82
C ILE A 2 -38.72 24.87 2.85
N ILE A 3 -38.96 23.58 2.59
CA ILE A 3 -38.03 22.47 2.71
C ILE A 3 -37.26 22.37 1.38
N LEU A 4 -35.93 22.34 1.45
CA LEU A 4 -35.06 22.12 0.30
C LEU A 4 -35.09 20.65 -0.08
N GLY A 5 -35.34 20.41 -1.37
CA GLY A 5 -35.61 19.13 -1.99
C GLY A 5 -34.49 18.10 -1.91
N ASP A 6 -34.93 16.86 -2.11
CA ASP A 6 -34.26 15.63 -1.78
C ASP A 6 -32.98 15.38 -2.58
N ILE A 7 -31.91 15.04 -1.88
CA ILE A 7 -30.74 14.36 -2.44
C ILE A 7 -31.12 12.90 -2.55
N GLU A 8 -31.30 12.40 -3.77
CA GLU A 8 -31.44 10.97 -4.04
C GLU A 8 -30.17 10.23 -3.59
N ILE A 9 -30.25 9.58 -2.44
CA ILE A 9 -29.28 8.58 -1.99
C ILE A 9 -29.47 7.38 -2.92
N LEU A 10 -28.47 7.12 -3.78
CA LEU A 10 -28.36 5.86 -4.53
C LEU A 10 -28.23 4.70 -3.53
N THR A 11 -29.35 4.16 -3.09
CA THR A 11 -29.44 2.95 -2.29
C THR A 11 -29.15 1.76 -3.21
N TYR A 12 -27.89 1.39 -3.29
CA TYR A 12 -27.45 0.17 -3.94
C TYR A 12 -27.96 -1.04 -3.15
N ASN A 13 -29.00 -1.69 -3.68
CA ASN A 13 -29.53 -2.96 -3.20
C ASN A 13 -28.49 -4.07 -3.41
N SER A 14 -27.53 -4.20 -2.48
CA SER A 14 -26.61 -5.34 -2.45
C SER A 14 -27.36 -6.56 -1.92
N LYS A 15 -27.75 -7.47 -2.81
CA LYS A 15 -27.96 -8.87 -2.42
C LYS A 15 -26.62 -9.35 -1.85
N LYS A 16 -26.53 -9.55 -0.53
CA LYS A 16 -25.38 -10.18 0.12
C LYS A 16 -25.16 -11.56 -0.52
N VAL A 17 -24.26 -11.64 -1.50
CA VAL A 17 -23.77 -12.93 -1.98
C VAL A 17 -22.78 -13.42 -0.94
N ASN A 18 -23.00 -14.62 -0.38
CA ASN A 18 -22.00 -15.29 0.45
C ASN A 18 -20.86 -15.76 -0.47
N ILE A 19 -19.87 -14.88 -0.67
CA ILE A 19 -18.75 -15.09 -1.59
C ILE A 19 -17.77 -16.18 -1.10
N THR A 20 -17.91 -16.66 0.13
CA THR A 20 -17.01 -17.65 0.75
C THR A 20 -17.06 -19.04 0.11
N GLU A 21 -18.02 -19.33 -0.78
CA GLU A 21 -18.23 -20.68 -1.33
C GLU A 21 -18.05 -20.81 -2.85
N GLN A 22 -17.78 -19.73 -3.58
CA GLN A 22 -17.68 -19.79 -5.05
C GLN A 22 -16.21 -19.87 -5.53
N ASN A 23 -15.90 -20.93 -6.29
CA ASN A 23 -14.63 -21.13 -6.98
C ASN A 23 -14.51 -20.21 -8.20
N PHE A 24 -14.42 -18.90 -7.99
CA PHE A 24 -14.15 -17.97 -9.08
C PHE A 24 -12.82 -18.27 -9.73
N LYS A 25 -12.82 -18.40 -11.07
CA LYS A 25 -11.58 -18.46 -11.85
C LYS A 25 -11.19 -17.05 -12.25
N PHE A 26 -9.93 -16.70 -12.04
CA PHE A 26 -9.39 -15.40 -12.41
C PHE A 26 -8.32 -15.53 -13.50
N HIS A 27 -8.49 -14.74 -14.56
CA HIS A 27 -7.45 -14.51 -15.56
C HIS A 27 -7.35 -13.01 -15.87
N CYS A 28 -6.15 -12.44 -15.76
CA CYS A 28 -5.95 -11.01 -15.99
C CYS A 28 -6.04 -10.65 -17.49
N VAL A 29 -7.17 -10.08 -17.92
CA VAL A 29 -7.41 -9.61 -19.30
C VAL A 29 -6.75 -8.26 -19.66
N ARG A 30 -5.78 -7.81 -18.84
CA ARG A 30 -5.01 -6.56 -19.05
C ARG A 30 -5.83 -5.27 -19.20
N CYS A 31 -7.08 -5.23 -18.73
CA CYS A 31 -7.98 -4.09 -18.91
C CYS A 31 -7.62 -2.80 -18.15
N GLY A 32 -6.61 -2.83 -17.26
CA GLY A 32 -6.16 -1.67 -16.49
C GLY A 32 -7.08 -1.21 -15.36
N GLU A 33 -8.26 -1.81 -15.18
CA GLU A 33 -9.22 -1.35 -14.17
C GLU A 33 -8.69 -1.44 -12.74
N CYS A 34 -7.93 -2.51 -12.41
CA CYS A 34 -7.28 -2.65 -11.11
C CYS A 34 -6.30 -1.49 -10.80
N CYS A 35 -5.77 -0.82 -11.82
CA CYS A 35 -4.88 0.32 -11.65
C CYS A 35 -5.62 1.63 -11.33
N ARG A 36 -6.96 1.66 -11.43
CA ARG A 36 -7.80 2.83 -11.12
C ARG A 36 -8.41 2.81 -9.72
N VAL A 37 -8.40 1.65 -9.07
CA VAL A 37 -9.15 1.41 -7.82
C VAL A 37 -8.44 2.00 -6.59
N GLY A 38 -7.20 2.47 -6.73
CA GLY A 38 -6.48 3.14 -5.66
C GLY A 38 -6.21 2.30 -4.41
N TYR A 39 -6.15 0.97 -4.53
CA TYR A 39 -5.81 0.10 -3.40
C TYR A 39 -4.30 0.14 -3.10
N ARG A 40 -3.93 -0.08 -1.84
CA ARG A 40 -2.51 -0.15 -1.43
C ARG A 40 -1.85 -1.40 -2.02
N VAL A 41 -0.83 -1.17 -2.86
CA VAL A 41 0.00 -2.22 -3.46
C VAL A 41 1.26 -2.39 -2.61
N TYR A 42 1.22 -3.33 -1.67
CA TYR A 42 2.37 -3.67 -0.83
C TYR A 42 3.43 -4.42 -1.64
N ILE A 43 4.67 -3.97 -1.52
CA ILE A 43 5.85 -4.52 -2.18
C ILE A 43 6.47 -5.63 -1.34
N GLN A 44 6.82 -6.74 -1.98
CA GLN A 44 7.48 -7.90 -1.37
C GLN A 44 8.93 -7.99 -1.83
N LYS A 45 9.78 -8.73 -1.10
CA LYS A 45 11.18 -8.93 -1.47
C LYS A 45 11.33 -9.54 -2.86
N GLU A 46 10.42 -10.42 -3.22
CA GLU A 46 10.34 -11.09 -4.51
C GLU A 46 10.05 -10.10 -5.65
N ASP A 47 9.26 -9.05 -5.38
CA ASP A 47 9.01 -7.99 -6.37
C ASP A 47 10.31 -7.24 -6.69
N ILE A 48 11.07 -6.89 -5.65
CA ILE A 48 12.35 -6.19 -5.79
C ILE A 48 13.38 -7.03 -6.54
N LYS A 49 13.52 -8.32 -6.17
CA LYS A 49 14.42 -9.24 -6.88
C LYS A 49 14.08 -9.32 -8.37
N ASN A 50 12.80 -9.49 -8.69
CA ASN A 50 12.34 -9.53 -10.07
C ASN A 50 12.65 -8.23 -10.81
N TRP A 51 12.49 -7.06 -10.19
CA TRP A 51 12.81 -5.77 -10.82
C TRP A 51 14.30 -5.55 -11.05
N ILE A 52 15.15 -6.00 -10.13
CA ILE A 52 16.60 -5.98 -10.33
C ILE A 52 16.99 -6.91 -11.48
N GLU A 53 16.48 -8.14 -11.50
CA GLU A 53 16.78 -9.14 -12.53
C GLU A 53 16.29 -8.74 -13.93
N THR A 54 15.24 -7.90 -13.99
CA THR A 54 14.65 -7.42 -15.25
C THR A 54 15.03 -5.98 -15.61
N ASP A 55 15.99 -5.39 -14.89
CA ASP A 55 16.50 -4.02 -15.12
C ASP A 55 15.39 -2.94 -15.13
N GLN A 56 14.51 -2.99 -14.13
CA GLN A 56 13.37 -2.05 -13.98
C GLN A 56 13.66 -1.01 -12.89
N ALA A 57 14.82 -0.35 -12.99
CA ALA A 57 15.32 0.58 -11.99
C ALA A 57 14.38 1.76 -11.75
N GLU A 58 13.66 2.22 -12.78
CA GLU A 58 12.77 3.39 -12.73
C GLU A 58 11.55 3.19 -11.82
N ILE A 59 11.21 1.94 -11.48
CA ILE A 59 10.10 1.65 -10.56
C ILE A 59 10.37 2.25 -9.18
N ILE A 60 11.64 2.42 -8.79
CA ILE A 60 12.03 2.96 -7.48
C ILE A 60 11.41 4.33 -7.20
N ASP A 61 11.27 5.18 -8.23
CA ASP A 61 10.74 6.53 -8.13
C ASP A 61 9.24 6.56 -7.78
N TYR A 62 8.57 5.44 -7.97
CA TYR A 62 7.15 5.26 -7.68
C TYR A 62 6.92 4.52 -6.37
N LEU A 63 7.95 4.24 -5.57
CA LEU A 63 7.81 3.61 -4.26
C LEU A 63 7.82 4.65 -3.14
N LYS A 64 7.05 4.39 -2.09
CA LYS A 64 7.13 5.11 -0.81
C LYS A 64 6.98 4.17 0.37
N ILE A 65 7.47 4.59 1.53
CA ILE A 65 7.15 3.93 2.80
C ILE A 65 5.64 4.07 3.06
N ASP A 66 4.96 2.97 3.43
CA ASP A 66 3.61 3.04 3.98
C ASP A 66 3.68 3.68 5.37
N LEU A 67 3.00 4.82 5.52
CA LEU A 67 2.92 5.56 6.77
C LEU A 67 2.48 4.68 7.95
N LYS A 68 1.66 3.66 7.70
CA LYS A 68 1.25 2.72 8.74
C LYS A 68 2.43 1.99 9.39
N SER A 69 3.50 1.72 8.64
CA SER A 69 4.69 1.02 9.14
C SER A 69 5.62 1.90 9.99
N ILE A 70 5.46 3.23 9.92
CA ILE A 70 6.27 4.20 10.66
C ILE A 70 5.45 5.09 11.62
N SER A 71 4.21 4.69 11.87
CA SER A 71 3.29 5.39 12.77
C SER A 71 3.23 4.69 14.13
N LEU A 72 2.97 5.47 15.18
CA LEU A 72 2.75 4.96 16.52
C LEU A 72 1.25 4.95 16.83
N LYS A 73 0.76 3.84 17.35
CA LYS A 73 -0.67 3.66 17.63
C LYS A 73 -1.20 4.72 18.59
N GLU A 74 -0.39 5.13 19.57
CA GLU A 74 -0.74 6.11 20.60
C GLU A 74 -1.11 7.47 20.00
N PHE A 75 -0.54 7.83 18.85
CA PHE A 75 -0.81 9.10 18.18
C PHE A 75 -1.86 9.00 17.07
N ASN A 76 -2.34 7.79 16.75
CA ASN A 76 -3.20 7.54 15.60
C ASN A 76 -4.44 6.75 16.00
N ARG A 77 -5.50 7.46 16.39
CA ARG A 77 -6.78 6.87 16.88
C ARG A 77 -7.46 5.90 15.90
N HIS A 78 -7.12 5.96 14.62
CA HIS A 78 -7.65 5.11 13.56
C HIS A 78 -6.76 3.87 13.28
N GLN A 79 -5.63 3.73 13.98
CA GLN A 79 -4.81 2.53 13.95
C GLN A 79 -5.20 1.63 15.12
N GLU A 80 -5.77 0.48 14.81
CA GLU A 80 -6.09 -0.53 15.81
C GLU A 80 -4.85 -1.34 16.21
N GLU A 81 -3.87 -1.43 15.31
CA GLU A 81 -2.66 -2.20 15.47
C GLU A 81 -1.40 -1.35 15.53
N GLU A 82 -0.41 -1.86 16.25
CA GLU A 82 0.95 -1.35 16.23
C GLU A 82 1.58 -1.54 14.85
N SER A 83 2.44 -0.60 14.47
CA SER A 83 3.13 -0.64 13.18
C SER A 83 4.09 -1.81 13.08
N SER A 84 4.21 -2.34 11.86
CA SER A 84 5.07 -3.47 11.51
C SER A 84 6.52 -3.27 11.94
N ALA A 85 7.08 -2.08 11.76
CA ALA A 85 8.46 -1.79 12.14
C ALA A 85 8.66 -1.82 13.66
N ILE A 86 7.69 -1.32 14.44
CA ILE A 86 7.75 -1.33 15.90
C ILE A 86 7.59 -2.75 16.44
N LYS A 87 6.63 -3.51 15.89
CA LYS A 87 6.48 -4.94 16.19
C LYS A 87 7.79 -5.70 15.96
N GLU A 88 8.47 -5.43 14.85
CA GLU A 88 9.75 -6.06 14.50
C GLU A 88 10.88 -5.69 15.48
N ILE A 89 10.98 -4.41 15.87
CA ILE A 89 11.99 -4.00 16.87
C ILE A 89 11.72 -4.68 18.22
N ARG A 90 10.47 -4.67 18.70
CA ARG A 90 10.08 -5.27 19.98
C ARG A 90 10.33 -6.77 20.04
N LYS A 91 10.03 -7.49 18.96
CA LYS A 91 10.28 -8.94 18.86
C LYS A 91 11.76 -9.29 19.11
N ASN A 92 12.67 -8.37 18.76
CA ASN A 92 14.09 -8.63 18.73
C ASN A 92 14.88 -7.93 19.87
N CYS A 93 14.23 -7.39 20.92
CA CYS A 93 14.92 -6.60 21.96
C CYS A 93 14.43 -6.84 23.39
N ILE A 94 15.36 -6.69 24.35
CA ILE A 94 15.13 -6.41 25.77
C ILE A 94 15.33 -4.89 25.97
N ASN A 95 14.52 -4.23 26.81
CA ASN A 95 14.35 -2.78 26.94
C ASN A 95 15.52 -1.86 26.48
N LYS A 96 16.76 -2.01 26.96
CA LYS A 96 17.87 -1.11 26.56
C LYS A 96 18.22 -1.20 25.07
N ALA A 97 18.13 -2.39 24.47
CA ALA A 97 18.38 -2.60 23.04
C ALA A 97 17.25 -2.03 22.16
N TYR A 98 16.07 -1.78 22.73
CA TYR A 98 14.93 -1.22 21.99
C TYR A 98 15.23 0.19 21.50
N ASP A 99 15.67 1.08 22.40
CA ASP A 99 15.94 2.49 22.07
C ASP A 99 17.06 2.61 21.03
N GLU A 100 18.10 1.77 21.14
CA GLU A 100 19.19 1.71 20.16
C GLU A 100 18.67 1.31 18.77
N LYS A 101 17.94 0.19 18.65
CA LYS A 101 17.38 -0.24 17.36
C LYS A 101 16.32 0.71 16.79
N PHE A 102 15.56 1.37 17.66
CA PHE A 102 14.59 2.38 17.26
C PHE A 102 15.29 3.61 16.67
N ASN A 103 16.37 4.08 17.31
CA ASN A 103 17.19 5.17 16.76
C ASN A 103 17.92 4.75 15.48
N GLU A 104 18.39 3.51 15.37
CA GLU A 104 18.93 2.96 14.12
C GLU A 104 17.90 3.00 13.00
N LEU A 105 16.64 2.64 13.27
CA LEU A 105 15.57 2.70 12.27
C LEU A 105 15.31 4.15 11.82
N ILE A 106 15.24 5.10 12.76
CA ILE A 106 15.08 6.53 12.43
C ILE A 106 16.23 7.00 11.53
N ASN A 107 17.47 6.71 11.94
CA ASN A 107 18.66 7.08 11.19
C ASN A 107 18.69 6.44 9.80
N PHE A 108 18.31 5.17 9.71
CA PHE A 108 18.19 4.44 8.45
C PHE A 108 17.21 5.16 7.51
N ILE A 109 16.01 5.48 8.00
CA ILE A 109 15.00 6.16 7.18
C ILE A 109 15.52 7.53 6.70
N GLN A 110 16.03 8.36 7.62
CA GLN A 110 16.48 9.73 7.31
C GLN A 110 17.67 9.78 6.35
N ARG A 111 18.59 8.80 6.42
CA ARG A 111 19.77 8.75 5.53
C ARG A 111 19.47 8.14 4.17
N ASN A 112 18.53 7.18 4.12
CA ASN A 112 18.34 6.34 2.94
C ASN A 112 17.08 6.65 2.13
N HIS A 113 16.25 7.61 2.57
CA HIS A 113 15.05 8.01 1.85
C HIS A 113 15.07 9.49 1.51
N PHE A 114 14.55 9.84 0.33
CA PHE A 114 14.27 11.22 -0.03
C PHE A 114 12.94 11.65 0.58
N TYR A 115 12.92 12.82 1.20
CA TYR A 115 11.69 13.49 1.60
C TYR A 115 11.11 14.27 0.41
N ARG A 116 9.90 13.89 -0.02
CA ARG A 116 9.21 14.49 -1.17
C ARG A 116 8.05 15.41 -0.78
N GLY A 117 7.97 15.79 0.50
CA GLY A 117 6.90 16.64 1.03
C GLY A 117 5.88 15.86 1.86
N LYS A 118 4.64 16.37 1.92
CA LYS A 118 3.56 15.82 2.74
C LYS A 118 2.39 15.37 1.88
N GLU A 119 1.81 14.23 2.23
CA GLU A 119 0.62 13.72 1.57
C GLU A 119 -0.63 14.42 2.11
N TYR A 120 -1.43 14.95 1.20
CA TYR A 120 -2.75 15.50 1.50
C TYR A 120 -3.76 14.36 1.53
N THR A 121 -3.98 13.78 2.71
CA THR A 121 -5.03 12.77 2.93
C THR A 121 -5.95 13.21 4.06
N LEU A 122 -7.18 12.68 4.06
CA LEU A 122 -8.14 12.90 5.14
C LEU A 122 -7.65 12.31 6.47
N LEU A 123 -6.81 11.27 6.42
CA LEU A 123 -6.26 10.60 7.60
C LEU A 123 -4.90 11.20 7.95
N ARG A 124 -4.81 11.80 9.14
CA ARG A 124 -3.54 12.32 9.67
C ARG A 124 -2.80 11.18 10.35
N TYR A 125 -1.74 10.70 9.71
CA TYR A 125 -0.74 9.84 10.33
C TYR A 125 0.31 10.68 11.06
N TYR A 126 0.54 10.31 12.32
CA TYR A 126 1.63 10.79 13.16
C TYR A 126 2.75 9.76 13.19
N THR A 127 3.89 10.11 12.57
CA THR A 127 5.07 9.23 12.50
C THR A 127 6.01 9.47 13.68
N PHE A 128 6.84 8.47 13.97
CA PHE A 128 7.90 8.61 14.97
C PHE A 128 9.13 9.42 14.47
N LEU A 129 9.12 9.89 13.22
CA LEU A 129 10.27 10.58 12.65
C LEU A 129 10.37 12.00 13.21
N PRO A 130 11.55 12.39 13.74
CA PRO A 130 11.81 13.77 14.16
C PRO A 130 11.58 14.73 12.98
N ASN A 131 10.87 15.83 13.21
CA ASN A 131 10.57 16.89 12.23
C ASN A 131 9.72 16.47 11.00
N MET A 132 9.30 15.21 10.89
CA MET A 132 8.49 14.67 9.80
C MET A 132 7.19 14.03 10.31
N ARG A 133 6.57 14.67 11.31
CA ARG A 133 5.47 14.05 12.06
C ARG A 133 4.21 13.80 11.24
N HIS A 134 3.89 14.62 10.24
CA HIS A 134 2.59 14.58 9.57
C HIS A 134 2.68 14.12 8.11
N ASN A 135 2.17 12.91 7.83
CA ASN A 135 2.04 12.35 6.49
C ASN A 135 3.26 12.53 5.56
N PRO A 136 4.51 12.26 5.99
CA PRO A 136 5.67 12.46 5.12
C PRO A 136 5.67 11.50 3.92
N ILE A 137 6.02 12.00 2.74
CA ILE A 137 6.28 11.16 1.56
C ILE A 137 7.77 10.84 1.55
N LEU A 138 8.12 9.57 1.81
CA LEU A 138 9.49 9.09 1.89
C LEU A 138 9.73 8.04 0.80
N THR A 139 10.56 8.38 -0.18
CA THR A 139 10.88 7.50 -1.31
C THR A 139 12.27 6.89 -1.11
N PRO A 140 12.47 5.57 -1.26
CA PRO A 140 13.78 4.94 -1.14
C PRO A 140 14.75 5.45 -2.21
N LYS A 141 16.05 5.48 -1.90
CA LYS A 141 17.07 5.85 -2.90
C LYS A 141 17.42 4.71 -3.87
N THR A 142 17.38 3.46 -3.41
CA THR A 142 17.73 2.27 -4.19
C THR A 142 16.91 1.06 -3.79
N PHE A 143 16.96 -0.02 -4.58
CA PHE A 143 16.29 -1.27 -4.25
C PHE A 143 16.91 -2.01 -3.06
N GLU A 144 18.22 -1.90 -2.86
CA GLU A 144 18.93 -2.45 -1.69
C GLU A 144 18.38 -1.84 -0.40
N ILE A 145 18.09 -0.54 -0.42
CA ILE A 145 17.45 0.17 0.69
C ILE A 145 16.05 -0.37 0.95
N VAL A 146 15.29 -0.68 -0.10
CA VAL A 146 13.96 -1.32 0.07
C VAL A 146 14.09 -2.69 0.73
N LEU A 147 15.04 -3.51 0.27
CA LEU A 147 15.29 -4.84 0.85
C LEU A 147 15.72 -4.75 2.33
N GLU A 148 16.62 -3.82 2.66
CA GLU A 148 17.03 -3.58 4.04
C GLU A 148 15.87 -3.05 4.89
N GLY A 149 15.07 -2.11 4.36
CA GLY A 149 13.89 -1.57 5.02
C GLY A 149 12.86 -2.66 5.34
N LEU A 150 12.59 -3.56 4.39
CA LEU A 150 11.71 -4.72 4.59
C LEU A 150 12.24 -5.64 5.71
N ASN A 151 13.56 -5.80 5.84
CA ASN A 151 14.17 -6.55 6.95
C ASN A 151 14.02 -5.85 8.30
N LYS A 152 13.90 -4.52 8.31
CA LYS A 152 13.66 -3.69 9.50
C LYS A 152 12.16 -3.51 9.80
N GLY A 153 11.29 -4.22 9.09
CA GLY A 153 9.84 -4.17 9.28
C GLY A 153 9.15 -2.95 8.66
N LEU A 154 9.83 -2.20 7.79
CA LEU A 154 9.17 -1.17 6.98
C LEU A 154 8.34 -1.82 5.88
N ASP A 155 7.18 -1.23 5.60
CA ASP A 155 6.37 -1.59 4.44
C ASP A 155 6.55 -0.55 3.35
N TYR A 156 6.66 -1.02 2.10
CA TYR A 156 6.72 -0.16 0.93
C TYR A 156 5.48 -0.37 0.07
N ILE A 157 4.99 0.73 -0.50
CA ILE A 157 3.83 0.74 -1.39
C ILE A 157 4.12 1.55 -2.65
N ILE A 158 3.37 1.27 -3.72
CA ILE A 158 3.33 2.17 -4.89
C ILE A 158 2.69 3.50 -4.48
N ASN A 159 3.38 4.60 -4.78
CA ASN A 159 2.87 5.95 -4.66
C ASN A 159 1.92 6.25 -5.83
N LEU A 160 0.63 6.31 -5.52
CA LEU A 160 -0.41 6.65 -6.48
C LEU A 160 -0.29 8.12 -6.92
N ASP A 161 -0.82 8.43 -8.09
CA ASP A 161 -0.88 9.81 -8.57
C ASP A 161 -1.92 10.65 -7.79
N SER A 162 -2.04 11.93 -8.14
CA SER A 162 -2.98 12.85 -7.48
C SER A 162 -4.46 12.48 -7.65
N LYS A 163 -4.79 11.61 -8.61
CA LYS A 163 -6.15 11.07 -8.81
C LYS A 163 -6.36 9.74 -8.09
N GLY A 164 -5.34 9.22 -7.40
CA GLY A 164 -5.37 7.90 -6.78
C GLY A 164 -5.20 6.76 -7.77
N PHE A 165 -4.70 7.02 -8.98
CA PHE A 165 -4.41 5.99 -9.96
C PHE A 165 -2.97 5.50 -9.84
N CYS A 166 -2.77 4.25 -10.26
CA CYS A 166 -1.44 3.68 -10.36
C CYS A 166 -0.64 4.46 -11.44
N PRO A 167 0.59 4.92 -11.14
CA PRO A 167 1.40 5.69 -12.08
C PRO A 167 1.76 4.91 -13.36
N PHE A 168 1.67 3.59 -13.30
CA PHE A 168 1.94 2.66 -14.40
C PHE A 168 0.74 2.44 -15.33
N LEU A 169 -0.41 3.08 -15.09
CA LEU A 169 -1.54 3.05 -16.02
C LEU A 169 -1.26 3.97 -17.21
N LYS A 170 -0.99 3.38 -18.38
CA LYS A 170 -0.70 4.11 -19.64
C LYS A 170 -1.63 3.59 -20.73
N LEU A 171 -2.33 4.50 -21.42
CA LEU A 171 -3.28 4.15 -22.49
C LEU A 171 -4.29 3.06 -22.06
N ASN A 172 -4.81 3.15 -20.83
CA ASN A 172 -5.72 2.18 -20.20
C ASN A 172 -5.13 0.77 -19.95
N LEU A 173 -3.80 0.61 -20.09
CA LEU A 173 -3.09 -0.64 -19.85
C LEU A 173 -2.05 -0.49 -18.74
N CYS A 174 -1.72 -1.59 -18.09
CA CYS A 174 -0.62 -1.64 -17.13
C CYS A 174 0.71 -1.73 -17.89
N SER A 175 1.52 -0.66 -17.85
CA SER A 175 2.84 -0.61 -18.50
C SER A 175 3.82 -1.64 -17.93
N ILE A 176 3.72 -1.91 -16.62
CA ILE A 176 4.58 -2.88 -15.93
C ILE A 176 4.01 -4.30 -15.90
N HIS A 177 3.12 -4.66 -16.83
CA HIS A 177 2.33 -5.89 -16.72
C HIS A 177 3.16 -7.17 -16.53
N HIS A 178 4.30 -7.27 -17.21
CA HIS A 178 5.17 -8.46 -17.20
C HIS A 178 5.93 -8.63 -15.88
N PHE A 179 6.22 -7.53 -15.20
CA PHE A 179 6.97 -7.49 -13.94
C PHE A 179 6.15 -6.86 -12.82
N LYS A 180 4.82 -6.89 -12.92
CA LYS A 180 3.92 -6.27 -11.91
C LYS A 180 4.11 -6.94 -10.54
N PRO A 181 3.93 -6.21 -9.43
CA PRO A 181 4.04 -6.76 -8.09
C PRO A 181 3.14 -7.98 -7.89
N LEU A 182 3.54 -8.89 -7.00
CA LEU A 182 2.76 -10.05 -6.59
C LEU A 182 1.38 -9.63 -6.05
N ALA A 183 1.28 -8.50 -5.37
CA ALA A 183 -0.01 -7.93 -4.94
C ALA A 183 -0.95 -7.61 -6.12
N CYS A 184 -0.40 -7.12 -7.24
CA CYS A 184 -1.15 -6.86 -8.47
C CYS A 184 -1.44 -8.15 -9.26
N LYS A 185 -0.53 -9.14 -9.24
CA LYS A 185 -0.76 -10.47 -9.84
C LYS A 185 -1.96 -11.18 -9.20
N ARG A 186 -2.17 -10.97 -7.89
CA ARG A 186 -3.25 -11.59 -7.11
C ARG A 186 -4.58 -10.85 -7.15
N PHE A 187 -4.67 -9.64 -7.70
CA PHE A 187 -5.94 -8.90 -7.75
C PHE A 187 -7.05 -9.76 -8.40
N PRO A 188 -8.27 -9.85 -7.85
CA PRO A 188 -8.86 -9.05 -6.75
C PRO A 188 -8.62 -9.60 -5.33
N TYR A 189 -7.77 -10.61 -5.16
CA TYR A 189 -7.53 -11.29 -3.89
C TYR A 189 -6.47 -10.59 -3.02
N LYS A 190 -6.57 -10.83 -1.71
CA LYS A 190 -5.58 -10.50 -0.66
C LYS A 190 -4.51 -11.59 -0.60
N LYS A 191 -3.48 -11.38 0.23
CA LYS A 191 -2.37 -12.33 0.43
C LYS A 191 -2.83 -13.68 0.99
N ASN A 192 -3.85 -13.68 1.85
CA ASN A 192 -4.45 -14.88 2.45
C ASN A 192 -5.46 -15.58 1.51
N GLY A 193 -5.57 -15.17 0.25
CA GLY A 193 -6.50 -15.75 -0.72
C GLY A 193 -7.95 -15.28 -0.59
N THR A 194 -8.31 -14.55 0.47
CA THR A 194 -9.65 -13.95 0.57
C THR A 194 -9.77 -12.78 -0.39
N LEU A 195 -10.99 -12.42 -0.78
CA LEU A 195 -11.20 -11.21 -1.58
C LEU A 195 -10.84 -9.93 -0.82
N ARG A 196 -10.49 -8.90 -1.59
CA ARG A 196 -10.39 -7.53 -1.07
C ARG A 196 -11.78 -7.02 -0.71
N ASP A 197 -11.87 -6.26 0.37
CA ASP A 197 -13.14 -5.99 1.05
C ASP A 197 -14.12 -5.25 0.13
N GLY A 198 -15.31 -5.84 -0.06
CA GLY A 198 -16.44 -5.26 -0.79
C GLY A 198 -16.66 -5.83 -2.20
N GLU A 199 -17.93 -6.02 -2.57
CA GLU A 199 -18.38 -6.42 -3.92
C GLU A 199 -17.82 -5.51 -5.03
N TYR A 200 -17.41 -4.28 -4.66
CA TYR A 200 -16.76 -3.31 -5.53
C TYR A 200 -15.53 -3.88 -6.27
N PHE A 201 -14.66 -4.65 -5.61
CA PHE A 201 -13.48 -5.19 -6.29
C PHE A 201 -13.81 -6.29 -7.31
N LEU A 202 -14.89 -7.03 -7.08
CA LEU A 202 -15.41 -8.02 -8.02
C LEU A 202 -16.02 -7.32 -9.23
N SER A 203 -16.84 -6.29 -9.01
CA SER A 203 -17.54 -5.59 -10.10
C SER A 203 -16.60 -4.87 -11.07
N ILE A 204 -15.41 -4.49 -10.62
CA ILE A 204 -14.40 -3.83 -11.46
C ILE A 204 -13.57 -4.83 -12.27
N CYS A 205 -13.38 -6.04 -11.75
CA CYS A 205 -12.43 -6.99 -12.33
C CYS A 205 -13.03 -7.73 -13.52
N LYS A 206 -12.77 -7.22 -14.73
CA LYS A 206 -13.19 -7.84 -16.01
C LYS A 206 -12.60 -9.24 -16.30
N GLY A 207 -11.69 -9.71 -15.46
CA GLY A 207 -11.01 -11.02 -15.60
C GLY A 207 -11.60 -12.15 -14.75
N ILE A 208 -12.68 -11.89 -14.02
CA ILE A 208 -13.38 -12.90 -13.24
C ILE A 208 -14.34 -13.65 -14.15
N VAL A 209 -14.28 -14.98 -14.10
CA VAL A 209 -15.25 -15.86 -14.73
C VAL A 209 -16.00 -16.59 -13.61
N ILE A 210 -17.33 -16.52 -13.67
CA ILE A 210 -18.27 -17.21 -12.76
C ILE A 210 -18.52 -18.61 -13.29
#